data_AF-A0A8J7R8X7-F1
#
_entry.id   AF-A0A8J7R8X7-F1
#
_cell.length_a   1.000
_cell.length_b   1.000
_cell.length_c   1.000
_cell.angle_alpha   90.00
_cell.angle_beta   90.00
_cell.angle_gamma   90.00
#
_symmetry.space_group_name_H-M   'P 1'
#
loop_
_entity.id
_entity.type
_entity.pdbx_description
1 polymer ?
#
loop_
_entity_poly.entity_id
_entity_poly.type
_entity_poly.pdbx_seq_one_letter_code
_entity_poly.pdbx_strand_id
1 'polypeptide(L)'
;MIDSNPVYESINWYVLNHIATTPARNSAQRTVDRFNDVEQLDLQLFAPSYVVREEKDGVVSMKRMHLTFHYVFLRGKLSDIKRLCRMENGFSFLLNRSGGARYAIIDDATMRSFQIIAKAYENELPYYSLEDIDLEAGDLVEVVNGDFPGLVGTFIPRLKSNTGNIVLRVDQNLGTVAYNIKVSDVRVLEFARDSRRVYDQIDAFVPRLLKALRAHHDSQRLSASLISQLSVFCRRFEVVKLNNPKLEAKLYALLSVANSILGNMEESSRFRDLYERRRQSLTNPVTIALVTLLFAVNDRDHVMLRDGNTLIGGVTATSALQRSLAEEYNYYLSR
;
A
#
# COMPACT_ATOMS: atom_id res chain seq x y z
N MET A 1 -27.95 39.70 16.31
CA MET A 1 -27.35 39.39 15.00
C MET A 1 -26.83 37.97 15.09
N ILE A 2 -27.50 37.04 14.40
CA ILE A 2 -27.12 35.62 14.39
C ILE A 2 -26.06 35.46 13.30
N ASP A 3 -24.88 35.10 13.74
CA ASP A 3 -23.72 34.81 12.89
C ASP A 3 -24.04 33.58 12.03
N SER A 4 -24.52 33.83 10.82
CA SER A 4 -24.89 32.81 9.84
C SER A 4 -23.74 32.67 8.85
N ASN A 5 -22.64 32.11 9.34
CA ASN A 5 -21.58 31.61 8.49
C ASN A 5 -22.19 30.48 7.63
N PRO A 6 -22.22 30.59 6.29
CA PRO A 6 -22.72 29.50 5.47
C PRO A 6 -21.79 28.31 5.66
N VAL A 7 -22.31 27.24 6.27
CA VAL A 7 -21.61 25.95 6.32
C VAL A 7 -21.47 25.48 4.87
N TYR A 8 -20.31 25.72 4.26
CA TYR A 8 -20.02 25.21 2.93
C TYR A 8 -20.09 23.69 3.00
N GLU A 9 -21.09 23.12 2.35
CA GLU A 9 -21.27 21.68 2.30
C GLU A 9 -20.14 21.07 1.45
N SER A 10 -19.39 20.14 2.04
CA SER A 10 -18.27 19.47 1.39
C SER A 10 -18.75 18.60 0.22
N ILE A 11 -17.97 18.59 -0.87
CA ILE A 11 -18.16 17.68 -1.99
C ILE A 11 -17.52 16.34 -1.65
N ASN A 12 -18.29 15.26 -1.70
CA ASN A 12 -17.80 13.90 -1.43
C ASN A 12 -18.40 12.91 -2.44
N TRP A 13 -17.82 11.71 -2.52
CA TRP A 13 -18.46 10.57 -3.18
C TRP A 13 -19.42 9.87 -2.23
N TYR A 14 -20.69 9.79 -2.61
CA TYR A 14 -21.70 9.04 -1.89
C TYR A 14 -21.98 7.72 -2.60
N VAL A 15 -22.13 6.65 -1.82
CA VAL A 15 -22.57 5.35 -2.35
C VAL A 15 -24.09 5.33 -2.35
N LEU A 16 -24.67 5.09 -3.53
CA LEU A 16 -26.11 5.04 -3.76
C LEU A 16 -26.49 3.66 -4.30
N ASN A 17 -27.72 3.24 -4.03
CA ASN A 17 -28.39 2.23 -4.83
C ASN A 17 -29.04 2.89 -6.05
N HIS A 18 -29.00 2.24 -7.20
CA HIS A 18 -29.76 2.62 -8.38
C HIS A 18 -30.48 1.41 -8.98
N ILE A 19 -31.80 1.37 -8.79
CA ILE A 19 -32.69 0.37 -9.40
C ILE A 19 -33.51 1.10 -10.46
N ALA A 20 -33.21 0.83 -11.73
CA ALA A 20 -33.87 1.53 -12.82
C ALA A 20 -35.38 1.26 -12.82
N THR A 21 -36.19 2.32 -12.89
CA THR A 21 -37.64 2.23 -13.04
C THR A 21 -38.07 1.72 -14.43
N THR A 22 -37.17 1.77 -15.41
CA THR A 22 -37.35 1.20 -16.76
C THR A 22 -36.03 0.59 -17.24
N PRO A 23 -36.01 -0.64 -17.78
CA PRO A 23 -34.79 -1.28 -18.23
C PRO A 23 -34.28 -0.63 -19.52
N ALA A 24 -33.40 0.36 -19.38
CA ALA A 24 -32.69 1.00 -20.47
C ALA A 24 -31.19 1.04 -20.17
N ARG A 25 -30.37 0.81 -21.20
CA ARG A 25 -28.91 0.97 -21.10
C ARG A 25 -28.58 2.41 -20.70
N ASN A 26 -27.68 2.58 -19.73
CA ASN A 26 -27.24 3.87 -19.19
C ASN A 26 -28.35 4.71 -18.54
N SER A 27 -29.40 4.08 -17.99
CA SER A 27 -30.49 4.79 -17.30
C SER A 27 -30.02 5.68 -16.15
N ALA A 28 -29.02 5.23 -15.38
CA ALA A 28 -28.42 6.01 -14.29
C ALA A 28 -27.77 7.30 -14.80
N GLN A 29 -26.86 7.19 -15.78
CA GLN A 29 -26.12 8.34 -16.32
C GLN A 29 -27.06 9.37 -16.92
N ARG A 30 -28.00 8.95 -17.77
CA ARG A 30 -28.98 9.87 -18.40
C ARG A 30 -29.84 10.61 -17.38
N THR A 31 -30.17 9.96 -16.26
CA THR A 31 -30.94 10.58 -15.18
C THR A 31 -30.12 11.66 -14.49
N VAL A 32 -28.85 11.38 -14.19
CA VAL A 32 -27.94 12.35 -13.57
C VAL A 32 -27.66 13.51 -14.52
N ASP A 33 -27.39 13.25 -15.79
CA ASP A 33 -27.13 14.31 -16.79
C ASP A 33 -28.33 15.26 -16.91
N ARG A 34 -29.55 14.72 -17.02
CA ARG A 34 -30.78 15.53 -17.07
C ARG A 34 -30.97 16.34 -15.79
N PHE A 35 -30.69 15.75 -14.63
CA PHE A 35 -30.80 16.44 -13.35
C PHE A 35 -29.79 17.59 -13.26
N ASN A 36 -28.55 17.36 -13.70
CA ASN A 36 -27.52 18.40 -13.80
C ASN A 36 -27.96 19.55 -14.71
N ASP A 37 -28.53 19.26 -15.88
CA ASP A 37 -29.01 20.28 -16.82
C ASP A 37 -30.12 21.15 -16.22
N VAL A 38 -31.11 20.52 -15.57
CA VAL A 38 -32.28 21.21 -14.99
C VAL A 38 -31.88 22.04 -13.77
N GLU A 39 -31.06 21.48 -12.89
CA GLU A 39 -30.69 22.10 -11.62
C GLU A 39 -29.43 22.97 -11.71
N GLN A 40 -28.77 23.01 -12.88
CA GLN A 40 -27.51 23.70 -13.14
C GLN A 40 -26.40 23.24 -12.18
N LEU A 41 -26.19 21.92 -12.13
CA LEU A 41 -25.22 21.23 -11.27
C LEU A 41 -24.16 20.48 -12.09
N ASP A 42 -23.12 20.00 -11.42
CA ASP A 42 -22.06 19.15 -11.98
C ASP A 42 -21.85 17.90 -11.11
N LEU A 43 -22.93 17.12 -10.91
CA LEU A 43 -22.82 15.83 -10.21
C LEU A 43 -22.09 14.83 -11.10
N GLN A 44 -21.07 14.15 -10.55
CA GLN A 44 -20.26 13.19 -11.29
C GLN A 44 -20.66 11.77 -10.91
N LEU A 45 -21.16 11.00 -11.88
CA LEU A 45 -21.56 9.61 -11.67
C LEU A 45 -20.44 8.65 -12.09
N PHE A 46 -20.17 7.68 -11.23
CA PHE A 46 -19.44 6.47 -11.59
C PHE A 46 -20.33 5.25 -11.31
N ALA A 47 -20.74 4.57 -12.39
CA ALA A 47 -21.66 3.45 -12.36
C ALA A 47 -21.05 2.24 -13.10
N PRO A 48 -20.18 1.46 -12.43
CA PRO A 48 -19.55 0.29 -13.02
C PRO A 48 -20.53 -0.88 -13.12
N SER A 49 -20.21 -1.85 -13.98
CA SER A 49 -20.88 -3.15 -13.97
C SER A 49 -20.19 -4.09 -12.97
N TYR A 50 -20.93 -4.88 -12.21
CA TYR A 50 -20.33 -5.84 -11.27
C TYR A 50 -20.20 -7.22 -11.91
N VAL A 51 -19.05 -7.86 -11.72
CA VAL A 51 -18.74 -9.20 -12.23
C VAL A 51 -18.24 -10.12 -11.14
N VAL A 52 -18.51 -11.41 -11.21
CA VAL A 52 -17.89 -12.41 -10.33
C VAL A 52 -16.87 -13.19 -11.14
N ARG A 53 -15.71 -13.44 -10.52
CA ARG A 53 -14.71 -14.34 -11.08
C ARG A 53 -15.22 -15.78 -10.96
N GLU A 54 -15.38 -16.44 -12.09
CA GLU A 54 -15.62 -17.87 -12.17
C GLU A 54 -14.38 -18.57 -12.72
N GLU A 55 -14.04 -19.71 -12.14
CA GLU A 55 -13.04 -20.63 -12.68
C GLU A 55 -13.74 -21.93 -13.07
N LYS A 56 -13.71 -22.27 -14.36
CA LYS A 56 -14.26 -23.52 -14.90
C LYS A 56 -13.21 -24.16 -15.78
N ASP A 57 -12.91 -25.43 -15.54
CA ASP A 57 -11.92 -26.22 -16.30
C ASP A 57 -10.55 -25.52 -16.44
N GLY A 58 -10.13 -24.80 -15.39
CA GLY A 58 -8.88 -24.02 -15.37
C GLY A 58 -8.93 -22.69 -16.16
N VAL A 59 -10.06 -22.36 -16.78
CA VAL A 59 -10.29 -21.08 -17.45
C VAL A 59 -10.96 -20.11 -16.48
N VAL A 60 -10.29 -18.98 -16.26
CA VAL A 60 -10.84 -17.87 -15.48
C VAL A 60 -11.68 -16.98 -16.39
N SER A 61 -12.93 -16.73 -16.00
CA SER A 61 -13.84 -15.81 -16.69
C SER A 61 -14.48 -14.85 -15.70
N MET A 62 -14.84 -13.65 -16.17
CA MET A 62 -15.63 -12.69 -15.40
C MET A 62 -17.07 -12.75 -15.88
N LYS A 63 -18.03 -13.03 -14.99
CA LYS A 63 -19.46 -13.07 -15.33
C LYS A 63 -20.23 -11.93 -14.67
N ARG A 64 -21.02 -11.22 -15.47
CA ARG A 64 -21.88 -10.14 -14.99
C ARG A 64 -22.94 -10.63 -14.02
N MET A 65 -22.97 -10.01 -12.85
CA MET A 65 -23.99 -10.21 -11.84
C MET A 65 -25.12 -9.21 -12.07
N HIS A 66 -26.23 -9.67 -12.64
CA HIS A 66 -27.31 -8.77 -13.07
C HIS A 66 -28.24 -8.31 -11.94
N LEU A 67 -28.23 -8.94 -10.76
CA LEU A 67 -29.30 -8.77 -9.76
C LEU A 67 -28.84 -8.64 -8.30
N THR A 68 -27.53 -8.65 -8.03
CA THR A 68 -27.05 -8.71 -6.64
C THR A 68 -26.51 -7.37 -6.12
N PHE A 69 -25.97 -6.53 -7.01
CA PHE A 69 -25.34 -5.27 -6.63
C PHE A 69 -25.82 -4.13 -7.54
N HIS A 70 -26.48 -3.14 -6.93
CA HIS A 70 -27.02 -1.96 -7.61
C HIS A 70 -26.30 -0.67 -7.19
N TYR A 71 -25.05 -0.80 -6.72
CA TYR A 71 -24.33 0.34 -6.18
C TYR A 71 -23.72 1.20 -7.27
N VAL A 72 -23.87 2.50 -7.11
CA VAL A 72 -23.27 3.54 -7.94
C VAL A 72 -22.70 4.62 -7.04
N PHE A 73 -21.73 5.37 -7.55
CA PHE A 73 -21.01 6.37 -6.79
C PHE A 73 -21.31 7.73 -7.40
N LEU A 74 -21.76 8.67 -6.58
CA LEU A 74 -22.11 10.00 -7.03
C LEU A 74 -21.34 11.06 -6.26
N ARG A 75 -20.56 11.87 -6.96
CA ARG A 75 -19.81 12.98 -6.38
C ARG A 75 -20.64 14.26 -6.41
N GLY A 76 -20.73 14.93 -5.27
CA GLY A 76 -21.45 16.20 -5.18
C GLY A 76 -21.65 16.66 -3.75
N LYS A 77 -22.42 17.74 -3.59
CA LYS A 77 -22.91 18.18 -2.28
C LYS A 77 -24.07 17.29 -1.83
N LEU A 78 -24.14 17.02 -0.53
CA LEU A 78 -25.18 16.17 0.02
C LEU A 78 -26.60 16.73 -0.22
N SER A 79 -26.79 18.05 -0.18
CA SER A 79 -28.08 18.69 -0.47
C SER A 79 -28.57 18.41 -1.88
N ASP A 80 -27.66 18.40 -2.85
CA ASP A 80 -27.97 18.21 -4.26
C ASP A 80 -28.33 16.75 -4.54
N ILE A 81 -27.56 15.82 -3.98
CA ILE A 81 -27.83 14.38 -4.10
C ILE A 81 -29.12 14.01 -3.37
N LYS A 82 -29.43 14.65 -2.24
CA LYS A 82 -30.74 14.49 -1.57
C LYS A 82 -31.91 14.93 -2.44
N ARG A 83 -31.76 15.98 -3.26
CA ARG A 83 -32.80 16.38 -4.23
C ARG A 83 -32.97 15.31 -5.30
N LEU A 84 -31.87 14.79 -5.85
CA LEU A 84 -31.91 13.68 -6.82
C LEU A 84 -32.64 12.44 -6.25
N CYS A 85 -32.30 12.02 -5.04
CA CYS A 85 -32.90 10.83 -4.40
C CYS A 85 -34.36 11.01 -3.93
N ARG A 86 -34.90 12.24 -3.94
CA ARG A 86 -36.33 12.49 -3.63
C ARG A 86 -37.23 12.29 -4.85
N MET A 87 -36.65 12.25 -6.04
CA MET A 87 -37.38 12.02 -7.28
C MET A 87 -37.66 10.52 -7.46
N GLU A 88 -38.72 10.19 -8.19
CA GLU A 88 -39.03 8.80 -8.56
C GLU A 88 -38.14 8.32 -9.73
N ASN A 89 -36.84 8.20 -9.47
CA ASN A 89 -35.82 7.89 -10.48
C ASN A 89 -34.93 6.67 -10.13
N GLY A 90 -35.23 5.97 -9.04
CA GLY A 90 -34.53 4.75 -8.64
C GLY A 90 -33.26 4.95 -7.82
N PHE A 91 -32.81 6.19 -7.58
CA PHE A 91 -31.66 6.47 -6.72
C PHE A 91 -32.04 6.53 -5.24
N SER A 92 -31.29 5.84 -4.39
CA SER A 92 -31.41 5.97 -2.93
C SER A 92 -30.07 5.84 -2.24
N PHE A 93 -29.89 6.50 -1.10
CA PHE A 93 -28.62 6.40 -0.36
C PHE A 93 -28.41 5.02 0.24
N LEU A 94 -27.17 4.53 0.17
CA LEU A 94 -26.73 3.44 1.03
C LEU A 94 -26.53 3.98 2.45
N LEU A 95 -27.21 3.37 3.42
CA LEU A 95 -27.07 3.73 4.82
C LEU A 95 -25.82 3.09 5.41
N ASN A 96 -25.02 3.88 6.11
CA ASN A 96 -23.86 3.36 6.84
C ASN A 96 -24.34 2.69 8.13
N ARG A 97 -24.10 1.39 8.26
CA ARG A 97 -24.46 0.62 9.47
C ARG A 97 -23.39 0.65 10.56
N SER A 98 -22.28 1.36 10.33
CA SER A 98 -21.07 1.31 11.17
C SER A 98 -20.96 2.48 12.18
N GLY A 99 -22.03 3.25 12.39
CA GLY A 99 -22.10 4.29 13.45
C GLY A 99 -21.45 5.65 13.15
N GLY A 100 -20.92 5.84 11.93
CA GLY A 100 -20.35 7.12 11.48
C GLY A 100 -21.38 8.06 10.84
N ALA A 101 -21.01 8.68 9.72
CA ALA A 101 -21.94 9.48 8.91
C ALA A 101 -23.13 8.61 8.46
N ARG A 102 -24.36 9.18 8.45
CA ARG A 102 -25.61 8.48 8.09
C ARG A 102 -25.55 7.74 6.75
N TYR A 103 -24.81 8.28 5.79
CA TYR A 103 -24.66 7.75 4.43
C TYR A 103 -23.25 7.21 4.22
N ALA A 104 -23.13 6.16 3.42
CA ALA A 104 -21.83 5.65 3.00
C ALA A 104 -21.13 6.67 2.09
N ILE A 105 -19.89 7.04 2.48
CA ILE A 105 -19.06 8.03 1.81
C ILE A 105 -17.71 7.39 1.51
N ILE A 106 -17.13 7.72 0.36
CA ILE A 106 -15.79 7.32 -0.06
C ILE A 106 -14.98 8.58 -0.37
N ASP A 107 -13.72 8.62 0.02
CA ASP A 107 -12.83 9.73 -0.32
C ASP A 107 -12.36 9.67 -1.79
N ASP A 108 -11.89 10.80 -2.32
CA ASP A 108 -11.44 10.89 -3.71
C ASP A 108 -10.27 9.92 -4.02
N ALA A 109 -9.41 9.60 -3.05
CA ALA A 109 -8.26 8.71 -3.26
C ALA A 109 -8.68 7.24 -3.42
N THR A 110 -9.62 6.81 -2.58
CA THR A 110 -10.23 5.48 -2.64
C THR A 110 -11.07 5.36 -3.91
N MET A 111 -11.82 6.40 -4.29
CA MET A 111 -12.58 6.40 -5.54
C MET A 111 -11.68 6.26 -6.78
N ARG A 112 -10.52 6.93 -6.80
CA ARG A 112 -9.53 6.71 -7.89
C ARG A 112 -9.10 5.26 -7.98
N SER A 113 -8.91 4.59 -6.85
CA SER A 113 -8.55 3.16 -6.81
C SER A 113 -9.64 2.26 -7.40
N PHE A 114 -10.91 2.53 -7.10
CA PHE A 114 -12.04 1.88 -7.78
C PHE A 114 -12.05 2.11 -9.29
N GLN A 115 -11.81 3.35 -9.73
CA GLN A 115 -11.77 3.69 -11.15
C GLN A 115 -10.61 3.01 -11.87
N ILE A 116 -9.44 2.87 -11.24
CA ILE A 116 -8.28 2.13 -11.80
C ILE A 116 -8.65 0.66 -12.02
N ILE A 117 -9.26 0.01 -11.03
CA ILE A 117 -9.70 -1.39 -11.14
C ILE A 117 -10.72 -1.54 -12.27
N ALA A 118 -11.75 -0.70 -12.27
CA ALA A 118 -12.78 -0.76 -13.30
C ALA A 118 -12.19 -0.55 -14.70
N LYS A 119 -11.29 0.43 -14.87
CA LYS A 119 -10.64 0.69 -16.15
C LYS A 119 -9.83 -0.51 -16.65
N ALA A 120 -9.10 -1.19 -15.75
CA ALA A 120 -8.31 -2.38 -16.09
C ALA A 120 -9.19 -3.58 -16.50
N TYR A 121 -10.45 -3.60 -16.06
CA TYR A 121 -11.44 -4.63 -16.38
C TYR A 121 -12.58 -4.08 -17.26
N GLU A 122 -12.29 -3.14 -18.17
CA GLU A 122 -13.25 -2.64 -19.18
C GLU A 122 -14.57 -2.06 -18.61
N ASN A 123 -14.46 -1.31 -17.51
CA ASN A 123 -15.55 -0.77 -16.69
C ASN A 123 -16.38 -1.82 -15.92
N GLU A 124 -15.80 -3.00 -15.70
CA GLU A 124 -16.35 -4.04 -14.84
C GLU A 124 -15.59 -4.09 -13.50
N LEU A 125 -16.30 -4.04 -12.37
CA LEU A 125 -15.71 -4.24 -11.05
C LEU A 125 -15.90 -5.68 -10.61
N PRO A 126 -14.82 -6.43 -10.36
CA PRO A 126 -14.92 -7.74 -9.74
C PRO A 126 -15.51 -7.61 -8.34
N TYR A 127 -16.55 -8.39 -8.08
CA TYR A 127 -17.13 -8.60 -6.77
C TYR A 127 -16.20 -9.46 -5.93
N TYR A 128 -16.04 -9.06 -4.67
CA TYR A 128 -15.32 -9.81 -3.67
C TYR A 128 -16.09 -9.81 -2.37
N SER A 129 -16.48 -10.99 -1.88
CA SER A 129 -17.08 -11.12 -0.55
C SER A 129 -16.04 -10.82 0.50
N LEU A 130 -16.38 -9.97 1.47
CA LEU A 130 -15.50 -9.66 2.61
C LEU A 130 -15.77 -10.53 3.84
N GLU A 131 -16.73 -11.46 3.76
CA GLU A 131 -17.15 -12.29 4.90
C GLU A 131 -16.03 -13.21 5.41
N ASP A 132 -15.17 -13.70 4.52
CA ASP A 132 -14.08 -14.64 4.84
C ASP A 132 -12.69 -13.98 4.82
N ILE A 133 -12.63 -12.65 4.74
CA ILE A 133 -11.38 -11.92 4.49
C ILE A 133 -11.13 -10.92 5.63
N ASP A 134 -10.11 -11.22 6.43
CA ASP A 134 -9.58 -10.25 7.37
C ASP A 134 -8.67 -9.25 6.65
N LEU A 135 -9.25 -8.11 6.25
CA LEU A 135 -8.48 -7.00 5.66
C LEU A 135 -7.54 -6.33 6.67
N GLU A 136 -7.77 -6.46 7.98
CA GLU A 136 -6.87 -5.88 8.98
C GLU A 136 -5.54 -6.63 9.05
N ALA A 137 -5.52 -7.89 8.61
CA ALA A 137 -4.31 -8.70 8.47
C ALA A 137 -3.49 -8.41 7.19
N GLY A 138 -3.99 -7.53 6.30
CA GLY A 138 -3.31 -7.15 5.05
C GLY A 138 -2.55 -5.82 5.16
N ASP A 139 -1.48 -5.68 4.38
CA ASP A 139 -0.70 -4.44 4.31
C ASP A 139 -1.42 -3.43 3.39
N LEU A 140 -1.46 -2.16 3.76
CA LEU A 140 -1.90 -1.10 2.85
C LEU A 140 -0.77 -0.81 1.87
N VAL A 141 -1.04 -0.97 0.58
CA VAL A 141 -0.04 -0.80 -0.47
C VAL A 141 -0.53 0.11 -1.58
N GLU A 142 0.42 0.62 -2.35
CA GLU A 142 0.17 1.24 -3.64
C GLU A 142 0.87 0.46 -4.74
N VAL A 143 0.18 0.22 -5.85
CA VAL A 143 0.77 -0.35 -7.05
C VAL A 143 1.55 0.72 -7.80
N VAL A 144 2.84 0.50 -7.99
CA VAL A 144 3.74 1.43 -8.70
C VAL A 144 4.01 0.96 -10.13
N ASN A 145 3.80 -0.33 -10.43
CA ASN A 145 4.10 -0.94 -11.74
C ASN A 145 3.04 -1.97 -12.13
N GLY A 146 3.07 -2.43 -13.38
CA GLY A 146 2.11 -3.40 -13.90
C GLY A 146 0.82 -2.72 -14.35
N ASP A 147 -0.30 -3.44 -14.23
CA ASP A 147 -1.55 -3.06 -14.90
C ASP A 147 -2.42 -2.07 -14.09
N PHE A 148 -2.07 -1.82 -12.83
CA PHE A 148 -2.87 -1.02 -11.90
C PHE A 148 -2.11 0.17 -11.28
N PRO A 149 -1.26 0.92 -12.00
CA PRO A 149 -0.44 1.99 -11.40
C PRO A 149 -1.30 3.03 -10.68
N GLY A 150 -0.92 3.38 -9.45
CA GLY A 150 -1.64 4.30 -8.56
C GLY A 150 -2.78 3.66 -7.75
N LEU A 151 -3.06 2.37 -7.93
CA LEU A 151 -4.05 1.64 -7.12
C LEU A 151 -3.57 1.54 -5.68
N VAL A 152 -4.34 2.09 -4.74
CA VAL A 152 -4.11 1.97 -3.30
C VAL A 152 -5.16 1.05 -2.69
N GLY A 153 -4.73 0.04 -1.93
CA GLY A 153 -5.64 -0.89 -1.27
C GLY A 153 -4.96 -1.89 -0.36
N THR A 154 -5.73 -2.80 0.23
CA THR A 154 -5.23 -3.83 1.14
C THR A 154 -4.67 -5.00 0.34
N PHE A 155 -3.38 -5.28 0.47
CA PHE A 155 -2.71 -6.39 -0.18
C PHE A 155 -2.85 -7.69 0.62
N ILE A 156 -3.44 -8.69 0.00
CA ILE A 156 -3.60 -10.04 0.52
C ILE A 156 -2.64 -10.97 -0.26
N PRO A 157 -1.49 -11.36 0.33
CA PRO A 157 -0.53 -12.23 -0.35
C PRO A 157 -1.11 -13.64 -0.53
N ARG A 158 -0.83 -14.28 -1.67
CA ARG A 158 -1.12 -15.71 -1.83
C ARG A 158 -0.02 -16.54 -1.20
N LEU A 159 -0.42 -17.58 -0.46
CA LEU A 159 0.52 -18.49 0.19
C LEU A 159 1.50 -19.08 -0.83
N LYS A 160 2.80 -19.01 -0.51
CA LYS A 160 3.89 -19.54 -1.34
C LYS A 160 3.95 -18.98 -2.77
N SER A 161 3.38 -17.80 -3.00
CA SER A 161 3.44 -17.10 -4.30
C SER A 161 4.15 -15.76 -4.17
N ASN A 162 4.71 -15.27 -5.27
CA ASN A 162 5.20 -13.89 -5.42
C ASN A 162 4.09 -12.93 -5.88
N THR A 163 2.84 -13.39 -5.88
CA THR A 163 1.65 -12.60 -6.24
C THR A 163 0.66 -12.57 -5.07
N GLY A 164 -0.19 -11.54 -5.08
CA GLY A 164 -1.30 -11.37 -4.17
C GLY A 164 -2.48 -10.74 -4.89
N ASN A 165 -3.50 -10.42 -4.12
CA ASN A 165 -4.63 -9.63 -4.59
C ASN A 165 -4.65 -8.31 -3.80
N ILE A 166 -5.13 -7.24 -4.43
CA ILE A 166 -5.44 -6.00 -3.71
C ILE A 166 -6.95 -5.90 -3.58
N VAL A 167 -7.44 -5.74 -2.36
CA VAL A 167 -8.86 -5.66 -2.05
C VAL A 167 -9.20 -4.25 -1.60
N LEU A 168 -10.29 -3.69 -2.14
CA LEU A 168 -10.89 -2.44 -1.68
C LEU A 168 -12.25 -2.72 -1.05
N ARG A 169 -12.53 -2.07 0.07
CA ARG A 169 -13.84 -2.15 0.75
C ARG A 169 -14.80 -1.12 0.14
N VAL A 170 -16.02 -1.54 -0.19
CA VAL A 170 -17.14 -0.65 -0.58
C VAL A 170 -18.08 -0.44 0.62
N ASP A 171 -18.46 -1.54 1.28
CA ASP A 171 -19.33 -1.58 2.46
C ASP A 171 -18.89 -2.74 3.38
N GLN A 172 -19.63 -3.05 4.44
CA GLN A 172 -19.32 -4.10 5.41
C GLN A 172 -19.06 -5.46 4.74
N ASN A 173 -19.92 -5.86 3.79
CA ASN A 173 -19.85 -7.18 3.16
C ASN A 173 -19.37 -7.15 1.71
N LEU A 174 -19.27 -5.96 1.10
CA LEU A 174 -18.92 -5.80 -0.31
C LEU A 174 -17.53 -5.20 -0.48
N GLY A 175 -16.69 -5.89 -1.23
CA GLY A 175 -15.44 -5.37 -1.74
C GLY A 175 -15.29 -5.53 -3.25
N THR A 176 -14.26 -4.89 -3.79
CA THR A 176 -13.73 -5.21 -5.12
C THR A 176 -12.28 -5.63 -5.01
N VAL A 177 -11.77 -6.27 -6.06
CA VAL A 177 -10.44 -6.89 -6.04
C VAL A 177 -9.72 -6.73 -7.36
N ALA A 178 -8.42 -6.41 -7.27
CA ALA A 178 -7.46 -6.54 -8.35
C ALA A 178 -6.65 -7.82 -8.14
N TYR A 179 -6.68 -8.71 -9.13
CA TYR A 179 -6.05 -10.04 -9.03
C TYR A 179 -4.61 -10.05 -9.54
N ASN A 180 -3.83 -11.02 -9.04
CA ASN A 180 -2.49 -11.38 -9.57
C ASN A 180 -1.45 -10.24 -9.52
N ILE A 181 -1.51 -9.39 -8.51
CA ILE A 181 -0.56 -8.29 -8.33
C ILE A 181 0.77 -8.85 -7.81
N LYS A 182 1.88 -8.55 -8.48
CA LYS A 182 3.21 -9.00 -8.03
C LYS A 182 3.67 -8.21 -6.81
N VAL A 183 4.30 -8.91 -5.87
CA VAL A 183 4.89 -8.30 -4.67
C VAL A 183 5.99 -7.27 -5.03
N SER A 184 6.68 -7.45 -6.16
CA SER A 184 7.69 -6.50 -6.64
C SER A 184 7.10 -5.18 -7.11
N ASP A 185 5.83 -5.16 -7.50
CA ASP A 185 5.22 -4.05 -8.21
C ASP A 185 4.54 -3.06 -7.27
N VAL A 186 4.46 -3.42 -5.98
CA VAL A 186 3.81 -2.63 -4.94
C VAL A 186 4.82 -1.98 -4.00
N ARG A 187 4.48 -0.79 -3.51
CA ARG A 187 5.12 -0.17 -2.35
C ARG A 187 4.21 -0.22 -1.14
N VAL A 188 4.78 -0.49 0.02
CA VAL A 188 4.04 -0.58 1.28
C VAL A 188 3.87 0.84 1.83
N LEU A 189 2.62 1.24 2.02
CA LEU A 189 2.28 2.51 2.65
C LEU A 189 2.20 2.33 4.17
N GLU A 190 1.48 1.30 4.61
CA GLU A 190 1.29 0.97 6.03
C GLU A 190 1.21 -0.54 6.19
N PHE A 191 1.81 -1.09 7.25
CA PHE A 191 1.71 -2.52 7.54
C PHE A 191 0.42 -2.84 8.31
N ALA A 192 -0.04 -4.09 8.17
CA ALA A 192 -1.10 -4.64 9.00
C ALA A 192 -0.83 -4.44 10.50
N ARG A 193 -1.88 -4.18 11.28
CA ARG A 193 -1.77 -4.01 12.75
C ARG A 193 -1.27 -5.30 13.39
N ASP A 194 -0.37 -5.18 14.36
CA ASP A 194 0.21 -6.30 15.15
C ASP A 194 0.90 -7.42 14.35
N SER A 195 1.32 -7.12 13.12
CA SER A 195 1.96 -8.10 12.25
C SER A 195 3.44 -8.28 12.62
N ARG A 196 3.82 -9.46 13.16
CA ARG A 196 5.24 -9.85 13.25
C ARG A 196 5.94 -9.89 11.89
N ARG A 197 5.16 -9.98 10.79
CA ARG A 197 5.67 -10.06 9.41
C ARG A 197 6.48 -8.84 9.00
N VAL A 198 6.30 -7.68 9.64
CA VAL A 198 7.10 -6.48 9.34
C VAL A 198 8.59 -6.74 9.59
N TYR A 199 8.91 -7.36 10.74
CA TYR A 199 10.28 -7.71 11.08
C TYR A 199 10.83 -8.73 10.08
N ASP A 200 10.08 -9.78 9.77
CA ASP A 200 10.50 -10.82 8.83
C ASP A 200 10.82 -10.26 7.43
N GLN A 201 9.99 -9.32 6.94
CA GLN A 201 10.18 -8.71 5.61
C GLN A 201 11.43 -7.82 5.55
N ILE A 202 11.70 -7.05 6.60
CA ILE A 202 12.89 -6.19 6.69
C ILE A 202 14.14 -7.05 6.91
N ASP A 203 14.07 -8.06 7.78
CA ASP A 203 15.21 -8.91 8.13
C ASP A 203 15.63 -9.82 6.99
N ALA A 204 14.68 -10.27 6.16
CA ALA A 204 14.97 -11.04 4.96
C ALA A 204 15.81 -10.26 3.93
N PHE A 205 15.88 -8.93 4.01
CA PHE A 205 16.72 -8.12 3.12
C PHE A 205 18.17 -8.04 3.58
N VAL A 206 18.45 -8.18 4.88
CA VAL A 206 19.79 -7.97 5.48
C VAL A 206 20.88 -8.79 4.79
N PRO A 207 20.74 -10.12 4.54
CA PRO A 207 21.80 -10.89 3.89
C PRO A 207 22.13 -10.41 2.47
N ARG A 208 21.12 -9.92 1.73
CA ARG A 208 21.30 -9.39 0.38
C ARG A 208 22.05 -8.07 0.41
N LEU A 209 21.71 -7.19 1.36
CA LEU A 209 22.41 -5.92 1.55
C LEU A 209 23.87 -6.14 1.95
N LEU A 210 24.16 -7.05 2.88
CA LEU A 210 25.54 -7.38 3.29
C LEU A 210 26.38 -7.88 2.12
N LYS A 211 25.81 -8.76 1.28
CA LYS A 211 26.47 -9.22 0.04
C LYS A 211 26.76 -8.06 -0.93
N ALA A 212 25.80 -7.13 -1.08
CA ALA A 212 25.97 -5.96 -1.94
C ALA A 212 27.04 -4.99 -1.38
N LEU A 213 27.03 -4.78 -0.07
CA LEU A 213 27.98 -3.95 0.64
C LEU A 213 29.41 -4.48 0.48
N ARG A 214 29.60 -5.80 0.60
CA ARG A 214 30.91 -6.44 0.37
C ARG A 214 31.42 -6.23 -1.05
N ALA A 215 30.56 -6.48 -2.05
CA ALA A 215 30.92 -6.26 -3.44
C ALA A 215 31.27 -4.79 -3.71
N HIS A 216 30.50 -3.86 -3.14
CA HIS A 216 30.74 -2.42 -3.27
C HIS A 216 32.04 -1.98 -2.61
N HIS A 217 32.31 -2.44 -1.38
CA HIS A 217 33.55 -2.18 -0.65
C HIS A 217 34.78 -2.64 -1.44
N ASP A 218 34.72 -3.84 -2.02
CA ASP A 218 35.81 -4.43 -2.79
C ASP A 218 35.91 -3.87 -4.22
N SER A 219 35.14 -2.83 -4.55
CA SER A 219 35.07 -2.24 -5.89
C SER A 219 34.70 -3.24 -6.99
N GLN A 220 33.96 -4.30 -6.62
CA GLN A 220 33.43 -5.30 -7.54
C GLN A 220 32.12 -4.82 -8.17
N ARG A 221 31.88 -5.22 -9.42
CA ARG A 221 30.61 -4.95 -10.09
C ARG A 221 29.48 -5.77 -9.45
N LEU A 222 28.41 -5.09 -9.06
CA LEU A 222 27.17 -5.73 -8.61
C LEU A 222 26.50 -6.48 -9.77
N SER A 223 25.95 -7.66 -9.48
CA SER A 223 25.16 -8.39 -10.49
C SER A 223 23.82 -7.69 -10.72
N ALA A 224 23.28 -7.79 -11.93
CA ALA A 224 21.97 -7.20 -12.27
C ALA A 224 20.85 -7.70 -11.35
N SER A 225 20.92 -8.96 -10.91
CA SER A 225 19.98 -9.54 -9.94
C SER A 225 20.03 -8.83 -8.59
N LEU A 226 21.24 -8.53 -8.09
CA LEU A 226 21.41 -7.86 -6.80
C LEU A 226 20.97 -6.40 -6.87
N ILE A 227 21.32 -5.69 -7.96
CA ILE A 227 20.84 -4.33 -8.22
C ILE A 227 19.30 -4.30 -8.20
N SER A 228 18.65 -5.21 -8.93
CA SER A 228 17.19 -5.32 -8.96
C SER A 228 16.60 -5.55 -7.56
N GLN A 229 17.20 -6.44 -6.76
CA GLN A 229 16.76 -6.70 -5.38
C GLN A 229 16.86 -5.46 -4.48
N LEU A 230 17.96 -4.70 -4.57
CA LEU A 230 18.14 -3.44 -3.83
C LEU A 230 17.12 -2.40 -4.28
N SER A 231 16.95 -2.20 -5.59
CA SER A 231 16.00 -1.22 -6.13
C SER A 231 14.56 -1.54 -5.74
N VAL A 232 14.17 -2.82 -5.78
CA VAL A 232 12.83 -3.25 -5.34
C VAL A 232 12.65 -3.01 -3.86
N PHE A 233 13.65 -3.30 -3.01
CA PHE A 233 13.57 -3.02 -1.58
C PHE A 233 13.39 -1.53 -1.30
N CYS A 234 14.23 -0.67 -1.90
CA CYS A 234 14.14 0.78 -1.75
C CYS A 234 12.76 1.29 -2.13
N ARG A 235 12.30 0.99 -3.35
CA ARG A 235 10.98 1.40 -3.84
C ARG A 235 9.83 0.88 -2.97
N ARG A 236 9.97 -0.32 -2.44
CA ARG A 236 8.91 -0.95 -1.67
C ARG A 236 8.71 -0.33 -0.29
N PHE A 237 9.77 0.18 0.32
CA PHE A 237 9.74 0.65 1.72
C PHE A 237 10.09 2.13 1.90
N GLU A 238 10.41 2.88 0.84
CA GLU A 238 10.82 4.29 0.92
C GLU A 238 9.81 5.24 1.58
N VAL A 239 8.52 4.92 1.51
CA VAL A 239 7.42 5.78 2.01
C VAL A 239 6.62 5.12 3.14
N VAL A 240 7.06 3.97 3.64
CA VAL A 240 6.29 3.20 4.61
C VAL A 240 6.21 3.94 5.94
N LYS A 241 5.00 4.01 6.51
CA LYS A 241 4.81 4.53 7.86
C LYS A 241 4.91 3.38 8.86
N LEU A 242 5.75 3.56 9.87
CA LEU A 242 5.96 2.60 10.95
C LEU A 242 5.70 3.28 12.29
N ASN A 243 4.78 2.76 13.08
CA ASN A 243 4.56 3.25 14.45
C ASN A 243 5.53 2.58 15.45
N ASN A 244 6.79 2.41 15.05
CA ASN A 244 7.81 1.75 15.85
C ASN A 244 9.20 2.38 15.62
N PRO A 245 9.66 3.27 16.52
CA PRO A 245 10.91 3.99 16.36
C PRO A 245 12.15 3.10 16.17
N LYS A 246 12.18 1.93 16.82
CA LYS A 246 13.31 0.99 16.73
C LYS A 246 13.40 0.38 15.33
N LEU A 247 12.25 0.04 14.77
CA LEU A 247 12.15 -0.55 13.45
C LEU A 247 12.36 0.50 12.36
N GLU A 248 11.85 1.72 12.56
CA GLU A 248 12.16 2.89 11.72
C GLU A 248 13.67 3.10 11.62
N ALA A 249 14.38 3.18 12.74
CA ALA A 249 15.82 3.38 12.75
C ALA A 249 16.54 2.27 11.95
N LYS A 250 16.18 1.00 12.17
CA LYS A 250 16.76 -0.11 11.40
C LYS A 250 16.47 0.03 9.90
N LEU A 251 15.21 0.30 9.53
CA LEU A 251 14.81 0.42 8.13
C LEU A 251 15.53 1.58 7.44
N TYR A 252 15.61 2.75 8.08
CA TYR A 252 16.30 3.92 7.52
C TYR A 252 17.78 3.67 7.31
N ALA A 253 18.46 2.96 8.21
CA ALA A 253 19.85 2.56 7.98
C ALA A 253 19.99 1.63 6.76
N LEU A 254 19.11 0.64 6.62
CA LEU A 254 19.11 -0.27 5.46
C LEU A 254 18.84 0.48 4.15
N LEU A 255 17.86 1.39 4.14
CA LEU A 255 17.52 2.20 2.97
C LEU A 255 18.63 3.19 2.60
N SER A 256 19.29 3.78 3.60
CA SER A 256 20.41 4.70 3.38
C SER A 256 21.57 4.00 2.68
N VAL A 257 22.02 2.85 3.21
CA VAL A 257 23.12 2.09 2.62
C VAL A 257 22.75 1.45 1.29
N ALA A 258 21.53 0.92 1.14
CA ALA A 258 21.08 0.39 -0.15
C ALA A 258 21.08 1.47 -1.25
N ASN A 259 20.61 2.68 -0.96
CA ASN A 259 20.64 3.79 -1.91
C ASN A 259 22.06 4.27 -2.22
N SER A 260 22.96 4.31 -1.22
CA SER A 260 24.38 4.60 -1.45
C SER A 260 25.00 3.63 -2.45
N ILE A 261 24.82 2.32 -2.22
CA ILE A 261 25.33 1.26 -3.11
C ILE A 261 24.76 1.37 -4.53
N LEU A 262 23.50 1.79 -4.66
CA LEU A 262 22.83 2.00 -5.95
C LEU A 262 23.25 3.31 -6.66
N GLY A 263 23.96 4.22 -5.99
CA GLY A 263 24.34 5.53 -6.54
C GLY A 263 23.34 6.66 -6.26
N ASN A 264 22.26 6.40 -5.52
CA ASN A 264 21.19 7.36 -5.20
C ASN A 264 21.58 8.20 -3.97
N MET A 265 22.54 9.11 -4.10
CA MET A 265 23.16 9.81 -2.98
C MET A 265 22.21 10.74 -2.20
N GLU A 266 21.26 11.39 -2.89
CA GLU A 266 20.25 12.25 -2.25
C GLU A 266 19.34 11.45 -1.31
N GLU A 267 18.80 10.34 -1.82
CA GLU A 267 17.97 9.41 -1.05
C GLU A 267 18.75 8.77 0.10
N SER A 268 20.01 8.41 -0.15
CA SER A 268 20.90 7.87 0.90
C SER A 268 21.06 8.86 2.06
N SER A 269 21.30 10.14 1.75
CA SER A 269 21.46 11.22 2.72
C SER A 269 20.15 11.49 3.47
N ARG A 270 19.02 11.53 2.76
CA ARG A 270 17.69 11.69 3.36
C ARG A 270 17.40 10.61 4.40
N PHE A 271 17.66 9.33 4.07
CA PHE A 271 17.46 8.24 5.02
C PHE A 271 18.50 8.23 6.15
N ARG A 272 19.73 8.74 5.93
CA ARG A 272 20.72 8.93 7.01
C ARG A 272 20.21 9.95 8.02
N ASP A 273 19.66 11.08 7.57
CA ASP A 273 19.10 12.10 8.47
C ASP A 273 17.90 11.57 9.27
N LEU A 274 17.02 10.80 8.62
CA LEU A 274 15.89 10.15 9.29
C LEU A 274 16.37 9.13 10.34
N TYR A 275 17.42 8.36 10.02
CA TYR A 275 18.05 7.46 10.97
C TYR A 275 18.58 8.20 12.20
N GLU A 276 19.34 9.28 12.04
CA GLU A 276 19.95 9.99 13.17
C GLU A 276 18.88 10.51 14.16
N ARG A 277 17.72 10.96 13.66
CA ARG A 277 16.57 11.36 14.49
C ARG A 277 15.98 10.23 15.33
N ARG A 278 16.21 8.97 14.92
CA ARG A 278 15.66 7.77 15.58
C ARG A 278 16.73 6.89 16.23
N ARG A 279 18.01 7.16 16.04
CA ARG A 279 19.14 6.35 16.50
C ARG A 279 19.07 5.97 17.97
N GLN A 280 18.71 6.90 18.85
CA GLN A 280 18.63 6.68 20.30
C GLN A 280 17.58 5.63 20.71
N SER A 281 16.63 5.31 19.83
CA SER A 281 15.63 4.26 20.09
C SER A 281 16.20 2.84 19.97
N LEU A 282 17.32 2.67 19.26
CA LEU A 282 17.99 1.38 19.12
C LEU A 282 18.72 1.01 20.41
N THR A 283 18.20 0.01 21.10
CA THR A 283 18.78 -0.51 22.35
C THR A 283 19.34 -1.93 22.22
N ASN A 284 19.00 -2.65 21.15
CA ASN A 284 19.44 -4.03 20.95
C ASN A 284 20.89 -4.05 20.42
N PRO A 285 21.87 -4.63 21.15
CA PRO A 285 23.28 -4.62 20.76
C PRO A 285 23.55 -5.20 19.37
N VAL A 286 22.83 -6.27 18.98
CA VAL A 286 23.00 -6.92 17.67
C VAL A 286 22.50 -6.00 16.54
N THR A 287 21.39 -5.29 16.76
CA THR A 287 20.87 -4.35 15.75
C THR A 287 21.75 -3.11 15.65
N ILE A 288 22.25 -2.61 16.77
CA ILE A 288 23.23 -1.52 16.80
C ILE A 288 24.47 -1.96 16.01
N ALA A 289 25.02 -3.15 16.29
CA ALA A 289 26.19 -3.66 15.59
C ALA A 289 25.94 -3.86 14.09
N LEU A 290 24.76 -4.32 13.66
CA LEU A 290 24.41 -4.37 12.24
C LEU A 290 24.47 -2.97 11.61
N VAL A 291 23.80 -1.99 12.21
CA VAL A 291 23.74 -0.62 11.66
C VAL A 291 25.13 0.03 11.66
N THR A 292 25.90 -0.18 12.72
CA THR A 292 27.28 0.29 12.81
C THR A 292 28.15 -0.30 11.70
N LEU A 293 28.05 -1.61 11.44
CA LEU A 293 28.77 -2.26 10.34
C LEU A 293 28.41 -1.63 9.00
N LEU A 294 27.10 -1.50 8.72
CA LEU A 294 26.59 -0.96 7.46
C LEU A 294 27.18 0.43 7.17
N PHE A 295 27.14 1.33 8.16
CA PHE A 295 27.65 2.69 8.00
C PHE A 295 29.18 2.76 8.01
N ALA A 296 29.86 2.04 8.91
CA ALA A 296 31.31 2.04 8.98
C ALA A 296 31.94 1.58 7.65
N VAL A 297 31.40 0.51 7.05
CA VAL A 297 31.89 -0.01 5.77
C VAL A 297 31.52 0.92 4.62
N ASN A 298 30.30 1.46 4.61
CA ASN A 298 29.86 2.40 3.57
C ASN A 298 30.69 3.69 3.57
N ASP A 299 31.00 4.21 4.76
CA ASP A 299 31.69 5.48 4.97
C ASP A 299 33.23 5.30 5.03
N ARG A 300 33.72 4.05 4.98
CA ARG A 300 35.13 3.65 5.16
C ARG A 300 35.74 4.13 6.49
N ASP A 301 34.95 4.09 7.56
CA ASP A 301 35.36 4.46 8.91
C ASP A 301 35.81 3.22 9.72
N HIS A 302 37.12 3.01 9.79
CA HIS A 302 37.72 1.90 10.52
C HIS A 302 37.58 2.02 12.05
N VAL A 303 37.41 3.22 12.61
CA VAL A 303 37.24 3.41 14.06
C VAL A 303 35.85 2.93 14.45
N MET A 304 34.83 3.42 13.73
CA MET A 304 33.45 3.00 13.91
C MET A 304 33.27 1.48 13.73
N LEU A 305 34.00 0.88 12.77
CA LEU A 305 34.00 -0.57 12.55
C LEU A 305 34.53 -1.34 13.77
N ARG A 306 35.61 -0.87 14.41
CA ARG A 306 36.17 -1.51 15.62
C ARG A 306 35.20 -1.42 16.79
N ASP A 307 34.61 -0.24 17.00
CA ASP A 307 33.62 -0.03 18.05
C ASP A 307 32.42 -0.97 17.89
N GLY A 308 31.93 -1.11 16.64
CA GLY A 308 30.85 -2.05 16.31
C GLY A 308 31.18 -3.51 16.63
N ASN A 309 32.42 -3.95 16.38
CA ASN A 309 32.85 -5.32 16.65
C ASN A 309 32.84 -5.66 18.15
N THR A 310 33.17 -4.69 19.02
CA THR A 310 33.14 -4.90 20.48
C THR A 310 31.73 -5.23 21.00
N LEU A 311 30.68 -4.76 20.32
CA LEU A 311 29.29 -5.05 20.66
C LEU A 311 28.89 -6.51 20.39
N ILE A 312 29.61 -7.21 19.51
CA ILE A 312 29.37 -8.62 19.16
C ILE A 312 30.34 -9.56 19.89
N GLY A 313 31.59 -9.13 20.12
CA GLY A 313 32.65 -9.96 20.71
C GLY A 313 32.40 -10.49 22.14
N GLY A 314 31.43 -9.92 22.87
CA GLY A 314 31.02 -10.38 24.21
C GLY A 314 29.88 -11.41 24.24
N VAL A 315 29.27 -11.73 23.09
CA VAL A 315 28.06 -12.58 23.02
C VAL A 315 28.41 -13.89 22.32
N THR A 316 28.32 -15.03 23.01
CA THR A 316 28.36 -16.35 22.37
C THR A 316 27.29 -16.37 21.26
N ALA A 317 27.74 -16.44 20.01
CA ALA A 317 26.90 -16.22 18.83
C ALA A 317 25.80 -17.29 18.73
N THR A 318 24.66 -17.00 19.34
CA THR A 318 23.57 -17.94 19.58
C THR A 318 22.58 -17.94 18.42
N SER A 319 22.51 -16.85 17.65
CA SER A 319 21.65 -16.71 16.47
C SER A 319 22.44 -16.72 15.15
N ALA A 320 21.77 -17.11 14.05
CA ALA A 320 22.35 -17.09 12.70
C ALA A 320 22.78 -15.68 12.26
N LEU A 321 22.02 -14.65 12.62
CA LEU A 321 22.35 -13.25 12.31
C LEU A 321 23.64 -12.81 13.01
N GLN A 322 23.82 -13.15 14.28
CA GLN A 322 25.05 -12.82 15.03
C GLN A 322 26.28 -13.48 14.42
N ARG A 323 26.18 -14.76 14.02
CA ARG A 323 27.28 -15.47 13.34
C ARG A 323 27.64 -14.78 12.03
N SER A 324 26.63 -14.47 11.20
CA SER A 324 26.84 -13.75 9.94
C SER A 324 27.47 -12.37 10.16
N LEU A 325 27.05 -11.62 11.18
CA LEU A 325 27.65 -10.33 11.49
C LEU A 325 29.10 -10.45 11.96
N ALA A 326 29.40 -11.41 12.84
CA ALA A 326 30.77 -11.65 13.30
C ALA A 326 31.70 -12.00 12.12
N GLU A 327 31.23 -12.82 11.17
CA GLU A 327 31.95 -13.12 9.93
C GLU A 327 32.19 -11.86 9.08
N GLU A 328 31.20 -10.98 8.93
CA GLU A 328 31.36 -9.71 8.23
C GLU A 328 32.38 -8.79 8.93
N TYR A 329 32.29 -8.61 10.24
CA TYR A 329 33.26 -7.78 10.99
C TYR A 329 34.69 -8.30 10.84
N ASN A 330 34.89 -9.61 10.97
CA ASN A 330 36.20 -10.23 10.78
C ASN A 330 36.73 -10.01 9.36
N TYR A 331 35.86 -10.11 8.36
CA TYR A 331 36.21 -9.84 6.97
C TYR A 331 36.78 -8.43 6.78
N TYR A 332 36.04 -7.40 7.20
CA TYR A 332 36.45 -5.99 7.00
C TYR A 332 37.62 -5.57 7.90
N LEU A 333 37.75 -6.11 9.12
CA LEU A 333 38.88 -5.80 10.00
C LEU A 333 40.19 -6.45 9.57
N SER A 334 40.13 -7.46 8.72
CA SER A 334 41.31 -8.15 8.18
C SER A 334 41.91 -7.49 6.93
N ARG A 335 41.30 -6.40 6.43
CA ARG A 335 41.71 -5.66 5.22
C ARG A 335 42.08 -4.22 5.54
#